data_AF-A0A2A2WKA8-F1
#
_entry.id   AF-A0A2A2WKA8-F1
#
_cell.length_a   1.000
_cell.length_b   1.000
_cell.length_c   1.000
_cell.angle_alpha   90.00
_cell.angle_beta   90.00
_cell.angle_gamma   90.00
#
_symmetry.space_group_name_H-M   'P 1'
#
loop_
_entity.id
_entity.type
_entity.pdbx_description
1 polymer ?
#
loop_
_entity_poly.entity_id
_entity_poly.type
_entity_poly.pdbx_seq_one_letter_code
_entity_poly.pdbx_strand_id
1 'polypeptide(L)'
;MRAVPEALDTLGAEALSEVARSATLAQNLAAATRLRAAHHLVEALARLDEAAHDDGASPRPAFARLDPTDRARDHLAAAMSLTCWHAARLVTAGTQIHTRLPLLRKAVDRGLLPEQLAIDTACRLA
;
A
#
# COMPACT_ATOMS: atom_id res chain seq x y z
N MET A 1 -24.11 -3.82 -17.11
CA MET A 1 -23.95 -2.95 -18.30
C MET A 1 -23.00 -1.82 -17.94
N ARG A 2 -21.76 -1.83 -18.44
CA ARG A 2 -20.88 -0.64 -18.38
C ARG A 2 -21.26 0.24 -19.56
N ALA A 3 -21.65 1.48 -19.31
CA ALA A 3 -21.75 2.49 -20.35
C ALA A 3 -20.38 2.56 -21.04
N VAL A 4 -20.35 2.40 -22.36
CA VAL A 4 -19.17 2.73 -23.15
C VAL A 4 -18.97 4.23 -22.96
N PRO A 5 -17.90 4.69 -22.30
CA PRO A 5 -17.67 6.11 -22.18
C PRO A 5 -17.49 6.65 -23.60
N GLU A 6 -18.13 7.78 -23.88
CA GLU A 6 -17.89 8.58 -25.07
C GLU A 6 -16.39 8.68 -25.33
N ALA A 7 -15.97 8.59 -26.58
CA ALA A 7 -14.56 8.62 -26.93
C ALA A 7 -13.96 9.97 -26.46
N LEU A 8 -12.79 9.94 -25.81
CA LEU A 8 -12.23 11.15 -25.17
C LEU A 8 -12.02 12.31 -26.16
N ASP A 9 -11.80 12.00 -27.43
CA ASP A 9 -11.60 12.93 -28.53
C ASP A 9 -12.88 13.70 -28.94
N THR A 10 -14.07 13.27 -28.51
CA THR A 10 -15.33 13.97 -28.79
C THR A 10 -15.79 14.88 -27.66
N LEU A 11 -15.11 14.86 -26.51
CA LEU A 11 -15.49 15.62 -25.32
C LEU A 11 -14.97 17.07 -25.36
N GLY A 12 -15.79 17.99 -24.84
CA GLY A 12 -15.36 19.36 -24.54
C GLY A 12 -14.41 19.43 -23.34
N ALA A 13 -13.72 20.57 -23.19
CA ALA A 13 -12.68 20.77 -22.17
C ALA A 13 -13.13 20.53 -20.72
N GLU A 14 -14.38 20.90 -20.38
CA GLU A 14 -14.94 20.69 -19.04
C GLU A 14 -15.16 19.21 -18.76
N ALA A 15 -15.78 18.47 -19.68
CA ALA A 15 -15.99 17.04 -19.55
C ALA A 15 -14.67 16.26 -19.48
N LEU A 16 -13.66 16.66 -20.25
CA LEU A 16 -12.31 16.10 -20.15
C LEU A 16 -11.68 16.31 -18.76
N SER A 17 -11.88 17.49 -18.18
CA SER A 17 -11.39 17.82 -16.84
C SER A 17 -12.09 16.99 -15.75
N GLU A 18 -13.40 16.78 -15.89
CA GLU A 18 -14.18 15.89 -15.00
C GLU A 18 -13.68 14.44 -15.06
N VAL A 19 -13.46 13.92 -16.27
CA VAL A 19 -12.92 12.56 -16.47
C VAL A 19 -11.53 12.43 -15.84
N ALA A 20 -10.63 13.39 -16.08
CA ALA A 20 -9.30 13.39 -15.49
C ALA A 20 -9.38 13.40 -13.95
N ARG A 21 -10.22 14.26 -13.36
CA ARG A 21 -10.39 14.33 -11.90
C ARG A 21 -10.92 13.01 -11.33
N SER A 22 -11.92 12.41 -11.97
CA SER A 22 -12.48 11.13 -11.55
C SER A 22 -11.44 10.01 -11.62
N ALA A 23 -10.65 9.95 -12.69
CA ALA A 23 -9.58 8.97 -12.84
C ALA A 23 -8.49 9.15 -11.78
N THR A 24 -8.07 10.39 -11.51
CA THR A 24 -7.10 10.71 -10.45
C THR A 24 -7.61 10.30 -9.08
N LEU A 25 -8.86 10.61 -8.74
CA LEU A 25 -9.45 10.22 -7.46
C LEU A 25 -9.48 8.69 -7.32
N ALA A 26 -9.93 7.97 -8.36
CA ALA A 26 -9.96 6.52 -8.36
C ALA A 26 -8.55 5.91 -8.17
N GLN A 27 -7.53 6.47 -8.83
CA GLN A 27 -6.15 6.05 -8.68
C GLN A 27 -5.63 6.29 -7.25
N ASN A 28 -5.94 7.45 -6.65
CA ASN A 28 -5.52 7.78 -5.29
C ASN A 28 -6.20 6.87 -4.24
N LEU A 29 -7.47 6.53 -4.43
CA LEU A 29 -8.18 5.59 -3.54
C LEU A 29 -7.66 4.15 -3.69
N ALA A 30 -7.30 3.74 -4.91
CA ALA A 30 -6.63 2.46 -5.15
C ALA A 30 -5.26 2.42 -4.46
N ALA A 31 -4.51 3.52 -4.48
CA ALA A 31 -3.24 3.66 -3.77
C ALA A 31 -3.41 3.57 -2.25
N ALA A 32 -4.43 4.25 -1.68
CA ALA A 32 -4.75 4.14 -0.26
C ALA A 32 -5.00 2.67 0.15
N THR A 33 -5.71 1.93 -0.71
CA THR A 33 -5.97 0.49 -0.51
C THR A 33 -4.68 -0.32 -0.53
N ARG A 34 -3.76 -0.06 -1.47
CA ARG A 34 -2.45 -0.74 -1.52
C ARG A 34 -1.63 -0.48 -0.26
N LEU A 35 -1.56 0.76 0.21
CA LEU A 35 -0.82 1.13 1.43
C LEU A 35 -1.40 0.45 2.68
N ARG A 36 -2.73 0.37 2.78
CA ARG A 36 -3.41 -0.33 3.87
C ARG A 36 -3.17 -1.84 3.81
N ALA A 37 -3.26 -2.43 2.63
CA ALA A 37 -2.99 -3.85 2.43
C ALA A 37 -1.54 -4.21 2.80
N ALA A 38 -0.57 -3.37 2.43
CA ALA A 38 0.82 -3.56 2.81
C ALA A 38 1.02 -3.56 4.34
N HIS A 39 0.38 -2.64 5.06
CA HIS A 39 0.40 -2.63 6.52
C HIS A 39 -0.21 -3.90 7.12
N HIS A 40 -1.41 -4.29 6.68
CA HIS A 40 -2.07 -5.50 7.19
C HIS A 40 -1.30 -6.79 6.86
N LEU A 41 -0.57 -6.82 5.75
CA LEU A 41 0.30 -7.96 5.42
C LEU A 41 1.42 -8.11 6.45
N VAL A 42 2.06 -7.01 6.86
CA VAL A 42 3.07 -7.02 7.94
C VAL A 42 2.45 -7.53 9.24
N GLU A 43 1.28 -7.00 9.63
CA GLU A 43 0.62 -7.45 10.86
C GLU A 43 0.22 -8.93 10.80
N ALA A 44 -0.24 -9.42 9.65
CA ALA A 44 -0.59 -10.82 9.47
C ALA A 44 0.63 -11.74 9.59
N LEU A 45 1.76 -11.36 8.99
CA LEU A 45 3.00 -12.12 9.07
C LEU A 45 3.59 -12.12 10.49
N ALA A 46 3.49 -11.00 11.21
CA ALA A 46 3.88 -10.92 12.62
C ALA A 46 3.04 -11.86 13.50
N ARG A 47 1.70 -11.85 13.34
CA ARG A 47 0.81 -12.77 14.07
C ARG A 47 1.08 -14.23 13.76
N LEU A 48 1.42 -14.57 12.52
CA LEU A 48 1.80 -15.94 12.14
C LEU A 48 3.11 -16.37 12.83
N ASP A 49 4.07 -15.46 12.97
CA ASP A 49 5.33 -15.75 13.65
C ASP A 49 5.18 -15.88 15.16
N GLU A 50 4.25 -15.13 15.76
CA GLU A 50 3.85 -15.28 17.17
C GLU A 50 3.16 -16.63 17.40
N ALA A 51 2.16 -16.97 16.59
CA ALA A 51 1.45 -18.25 16.72
C ALA A 51 2.38 -19.46 16.55
N ALA A 52 3.38 -19.39 15.67
CA ALA A 52 4.37 -20.45 15.50
C ALA A 52 5.35 -20.57 16.68
N HIS A 53 5.44 -19.57 17.56
CA HIS A 53 6.24 -19.62 18.78
C HIS A 53 5.49 -20.34 19.92
N ASP A 54 4.19 -20.13 20.02
CA ASP A 54 3.35 -20.61 21.11
C ASP A 54 2.97 -22.11 20.99
N ASP A 55 3.18 -22.74 19.83
CA ASP A 55 2.83 -24.16 19.55
C ASP A 55 3.73 -25.20 20.27
N GLY A 56 4.67 -24.76 21.12
CA GLY A 56 5.42 -25.63 22.04
C GLY A 56 6.40 -26.64 21.43
N ALA A 57 6.36 -26.89 20.11
CA ALA A 57 7.35 -27.66 19.38
C ALA A 57 8.62 -26.81 19.21
N SER A 58 9.68 -27.13 19.97
CA SER A 58 11.04 -26.54 19.91
C SER A 58 11.10 -25.21 19.14
N PRO A 59 10.84 -24.06 19.80
CA PRO A 59 10.62 -22.79 19.12
C PRO A 59 11.75 -22.49 18.14
N ARG A 60 11.38 -22.11 16.89
CA ARG A 60 12.37 -21.80 15.85
C ARG A 60 13.36 -20.77 16.40
N PRO A 61 14.67 -21.03 16.33
CA PRO A 61 15.66 -20.13 16.92
C PRO A 61 15.60 -18.76 16.23
N ALA A 62 15.91 -17.71 16.98
CA ALA A 62 15.76 -16.32 16.54
C ALA A 62 16.48 -16.02 15.21
N PHE A 63 17.67 -16.61 15.00
CA PHE A 63 18.44 -16.43 13.76
C PHE A 63 17.75 -16.99 12.50
N ALA A 64 16.78 -17.88 12.65
CA ALA A 64 16.02 -18.48 11.56
C ALA A 64 14.65 -17.80 11.33
N ARG A 65 14.32 -16.75 12.10
CA ARG A 65 13.10 -15.96 11.93
C ARG A 65 13.40 -14.81 10.98
N LEU A 66 12.57 -14.67 9.94
CA LEU A 66 12.65 -13.55 9.01
C LEU A 66 11.81 -12.40 9.56
N ASP A 67 12.28 -11.17 9.37
CA ASP A 67 11.51 -9.99 9.76
C ASP A 67 10.19 -9.94 8.97
N PRO A 68 9.03 -9.71 9.63
CA PRO A 68 7.74 -9.62 8.96
C PRO A 68 7.69 -8.55 7.85
N THR A 69 8.46 -7.48 7.98
CA THR A 69 8.57 -6.40 6.98
C THR A 69 9.29 -6.91 5.72
N ASP A 70 10.39 -7.65 5.88
CA ASP A 70 11.12 -8.25 4.77
C ASP A 70 10.28 -9.31 4.04
N ARG A 71 9.55 -10.13 4.80
CA ARG A 71 8.60 -11.09 4.22
C ARG A 71 7.49 -10.40 3.44
N ALA A 72 6.90 -9.33 4.00
CA ALA A 72 5.86 -8.56 3.33
C ALA A 72 6.39 -7.91 2.04
N ARG A 73 7.62 -7.39 2.06
CA ARG A 73 8.31 -6.84 0.88
C ARG A 73 8.41 -7.90 -0.21
N ASP A 74 8.91 -9.08 0.10
CA ASP A 74 9.12 -10.14 -0.89
C ASP A 74 7.79 -10.67 -1.45
N HIS A 75 6.77 -10.81 -0.60
CA HIS A 75 5.41 -11.15 -1.02
C HIS A 75 4.82 -10.10 -1.98
N LEU A 76 4.92 -8.82 -1.66
CA LEU A 76 4.40 -7.74 -2.52
C LEU A 76 5.20 -7.59 -3.81
N ALA A 77 6.53 -7.73 -3.75
CA ALA A 77 7.39 -7.73 -4.93
C ALA A 77 6.94 -8.78 -5.94
N ALA A 78 6.70 -10.02 -5.47
CA ALA A 78 6.19 -11.10 -6.31
C ALA A 78 4.74 -10.85 -6.78
N ALA A 79 3.82 -10.53 -5.87
CA ALA A 79 2.39 -10.42 -6.18
C ALA A 79 2.06 -9.27 -7.13
N MET A 80 2.83 -8.17 -7.07
CA MET A 80 2.58 -6.97 -7.86
C MET A 80 3.59 -6.79 -9.01
N SER A 81 4.54 -7.72 -9.19
CA SER A 81 5.64 -7.59 -10.15
C SER A 81 6.45 -6.29 -9.95
N LEU A 82 6.76 -5.97 -8.69
CA LEU A 82 7.56 -4.81 -8.31
C LEU A 82 9.02 -5.21 -8.06
N THR A 83 9.93 -4.24 -8.19
CA THR A 83 11.28 -4.42 -7.65
C THR A 83 11.23 -4.47 -6.13
N CYS A 84 12.16 -5.20 -5.48
CA CYS A 84 12.23 -5.25 -4.02
C CYS A 84 12.40 -3.85 -3.39
N TRP A 85 13.07 -2.93 -4.10
CA TRP A 85 13.17 -1.53 -3.67
C TRP A 85 11.80 -0.85 -3.61
N HIS A 86 10.97 -0.95 -4.65
CA HIS A 86 9.62 -0.37 -4.64
C HIS A 86 8.73 -1.03 -3.59
N ALA A 87 8.77 -2.36 -3.48
CA ALA A 87 8.01 -3.08 -2.48
C ALA A 87 8.41 -2.69 -1.06
N ALA A 88 9.71 -2.51 -0.79
CA ALA A 88 10.20 -2.10 0.53
C ALA A 88 9.66 -0.72 0.90
N ARG A 89 9.69 0.23 -0.03
CA ARG A 89 9.14 1.57 0.19
C ARG A 89 7.63 1.55 0.43
N LEU A 90 6.89 0.71 -0.31
CA LEU A 90 5.45 0.55 -0.11
C LEU A 90 5.14 -0.02 1.28
N VAL A 91 5.88 -1.04 1.72
CA VAL A 91 5.73 -1.62 3.07
C VAL A 91 6.06 -0.59 4.15
N THR A 92 7.22 0.07 4.05
CA THR A 92 7.63 1.11 5.00
C THR A 92 6.59 2.22 5.09
N ALA A 93 6.15 2.76 3.95
CA ALA A 93 5.14 3.80 3.91
C ALA A 93 3.79 3.32 4.49
N GLY A 94 3.34 2.13 4.12
CA GLY A 94 2.12 1.52 4.65
C GLY A 94 2.15 1.44 6.16
N THR A 95 3.23 0.90 6.73
CA THR A 95 3.42 0.79 8.19
C THR A 95 3.46 2.16 8.86
N GLN A 96 4.28 3.09 8.39
CA GLN A 96 4.41 4.43 9.01
C GLN A 96 3.09 5.22 8.96
N ILE A 97 2.38 5.19 7.83
CA ILE A 97 1.09 5.86 7.66
C ILE A 97 0.05 5.33 8.66
N HIS A 98 -0.01 4.01 8.84
CA HIS A 98 -1.04 3.40 9.66
C HIS A 98 -0.73 3.35 11.16
N THR A 99 0.55 3.49 11.54
CA THR A 99 1.00 3.42 12.94
C THR A 99 1.37 4.78 13.54
N ARG A 100 1.95 5.70 12.76
CA ARG A 100 2.56 6.93 13.30
C ARG A 100 2.05 8.23 12.67
N LEU A 101 1.47 8.20 11.47
CA LEU A 101 1.12 9.41 10.70
C LEU A 101 -0.39 9.55 10.45
N PRO A 102 -1.23 9.79 11.49
CA PRO A 102 -2.69 9.78 11.37
C PRO A 102 -3.26 10.88 10.45
N LEU A 103 -2.60 12.04 10.39
CA LEU A 103 -3.00 13.12 9.47
C LEU A 103 -2.74 12.75 8.01
N LEU A 104 -1.59 12.12 7.74
CA LEU A 104 -1.26 11.62 6.41
C LEU A 104 -2.22 10.50 6.01
N ARG A 105 -2.54 9.57 6.93
CA ARG A 105 -3.54 8.52 6.72
C ARG A 105 -4.89 9.10 6.31
N LYS A 106 -5.39 10.09 7.05
CA LYS A 106 -6.68 10.74 6.73
C LYS A 106 -6.70 11.39 5.36
N ALA A 107 -5.58 11.98 4.92
CA ALA A 107 -5.47 12.58 3.59
C ALA A 107 -5.43 11.51 2.48
N VAL A 108 -4.66 10.44 2.68
CA VAL A 108 -4.57 9.30 1.76
C VAL A 108 -5.91 8.59 1.61
N ASP A 109 -6.60 8.28 2.72
CA ASP A 109 -7.91 7.60 2.72
C ASP A 109 -9.00 8.39 1.98
N ARG A 110 -8.85 9.72 1.91
CA ARG A 110 -9.76 10.61 1.16
C ARG A 110 -9.36 10.79 -0.30
N GLY A 111 -8.30 10.13 -0.76
CA GLY A 111 -7.79 10.26 -2.12
C GLY A 111 -7.16 11.62 -2.43
N LEU A 112 -6.73 12.37 -1.41
CA LEU A 112 -6.17 13.73 -1.57
C LEU A 112 -4.70 13.73 -1.99
N LEU A 113 -4.03 12.59 -1.91
CA LEU A 113 -2.60 12.46 -2.18
C LEU A 113 -2.36 11.35 -3.20
N PRO A 114 -1.48 11.58 -4.20
CA PRO A 114 -0.99 10.52 -5.06
C PRO A 114 -0.07 9.59 -4.26
N GLU A 115 -0.02 8.32 -4.69
CA GLU A 115 0.72 7.25 -4.00
C GLU A 115 2.19 7.60 -3.77
N GLN A 116 2.87 8.07 -4.82
CA GLN A 116 4.30 8.36 -4.75
C GLN A 116 4.60 9.46 -3.73
N LEU A 117 3.76 10.49 -3.65
CA LEU A 117 3.92 11.57 -2.67
C LEU A 117 3.70 11.05 -1.25
N ALA A 118 2.66 10.23 -1.04
CA ALA A 118 2.43 9.60 0.26
C ALA A 118 3.61 8.71 0.70
N ILE A 119 4.16 7.93 -0.22
CA ILE A 119 5.34 7.08 0.01
C ILE A 119 6.57 7.92 0.32
N ASP A 120 6.86 8.96 -0.48
CA ASP A 120 8.01 9.84 -0.27
C ASP A 120 7.94 10.55 1.09
N THR A 121 6.77 11.09 1.44
CA THR A 121 6.56 11.74 2.74
C THR A 121 6.72 10.75 3.90
N ALA A 122 6.10 9.57 3.81
CA ALA A 122 6.17 8.58 4.88
C ALA A 122 7.57 8.00 5.06
N CYS A 123 8.27 7.67 3.97
CA CYS A 123 9.64 7.14 4.03
C CYS A 123 10.65 8.16 4.55
N ARG A 124 10.46 9.46 4.33
CA ARG A 124 11.34 10.51 4.89
C ARG A 124 11.20 10.68 6.40
N LEU A 125 10.04 10.31 6.95
CA LEU A 125 9.71 10.42 8.37
C LEU A 125 9.86 9.08 9.11
N ALA A 126 10.38 8.05 8.43
CA ALA A 126 10.40 6.67 8.90
C ALA A 126 11.48 6.39 9.94
#